data_AF-A0A451BMK4-F1
#
_entry.id   AF-A0A451BMK4-F1
#
_cell.length_a   1.000
_cell.length_b   1.000
_cell.length_c   1.000
_cell.angle_alpha   90.00
_cell.angle_beta   90.00
_cell.angle_gamma   90.00
#
_symmetry.space_group_name_H-M   'P 1'
#
loop_
_entity.id
_entity.type
_entity.pdbx_description
1 polymer ?
#
loop_
_entity_poly.entity_id
_entity_poly.type
_entity_poly.pdbx_seq_one_letter_code
_entity_poly.pdbx_strand_id
1 'polypeptide(L)' 'MSGYRLVITEEAASDIANARRWYQEQAGLGAAFIEQVEEQLEFIERHPQARPDIARGISYIA' A
#
# COMPACT_ATOMS: atom_id res chain seq x y z
N MET A 1 8.88 -16.68 15.80
CA MET A 1 9.36 -15.89 14.65
C MET A 1 8.97 -14.45 14.91
N SER A 2 9.92 -13.51 14.95
CA SER A 2 9.59 -12.08 15.03
C SER A 2 9.06 -11.67 13.65
N GLY A 3 7.74 -11.76 13.47
CA GLY A 3 7.08 -11.23 12.29
C GLY A 3 6.99 -9.72 12.41
N TYR A 4 7.31 -9.01 11.32
CA TYR A 4 6.91 -7.61 11.21
C TYR A 4 5.39 -7.53 11.16
N ARG A 5 4.83 -6.46 11.71
CA ARG A 5 3.40 -6.18 11.66
C ARG A 5 3.18 -4.97 10.78
N LEU A 6 2.37 -5.11 9.74
CA LEU A 6 1.94 -3.96 8.95
C LEU A 6 1.00 -3.07 9.79
N VAL A 7 1.28 -1.77 9.80
CA VAL A 7 0.43 -0.75 10.44
C VAL A 7 0.10 0.30 9.40
N ILE A 8 -1.20 0.47 9.12
CA ILE A 8 -1.73 1.48 8.21
C ILE A 8 -2.18 2.68 9.07
N THR A 9 -1.69 3.88 8.76
CA THR A 9 -2.12 5.11 9.42
C THR A 9 -3.51 5.52 8.95
N GLU A 10 -4.19 6.37 9.72
CA GLU A 10 -5.49 6.92 9.31
C GLU A 10 -5.39 7.72 8.00
N GLU A 11 -4.28 8.46 7.81
CA GLU A 11 -3.98 9.19 6.58
C GLU A 11 -3.88 8.24 5.38
N ALA A 12 -3.08 7.17 5.49
CA ALA A 12 -2.94 6.18 4.42
C ALA A 12 -4.27 5.46 4.10
N ALA A 13 -5.09 5.17 5.11
CA ALA A 13 -6.41 4.60 4.90
C ALA A 13 -7.34 5.55 4.13
N SER A 14 -7.27 6.85 4.42
CA SER A 14 -8.00 7.91 3.69
C SER A 14 -7.51 8.00 2.24
N ASP A 15 -6.21 7.95 2.00
CA ASP A 15 -5.62 8.00 0.66
C ASP A 15 -6.07 6.82 -0.21
N ILE A 16 -6.05 5.59 0.33
CA ILE A 16 -6.54 4.40 -0.36
C ILE A 16 -8.03 4.55 -0.70
N ALA A 17 -8.85 5.04 0.24
CA ALA A 17 -10.28 5.24 0.01
C ALA A 17 -10.58 6.29 -1.07
N ASN A 18 -9.82 7.40 -1.07
CA ASN A 18 -9.94 8.46 -2.07
C ASN A 18 -9.48 7.98 -3.45
N ALA A 19 -8.36 7.27 -3.54
CA ALA A 19 -7.85 6.71 -4.78
C ALA A 19 -8.82 5.67 -5.37
N ARG A 20 -9.34 4.74 -4.55
CA ARG A 20 -10.39 3.79 -4.97
C ARG A 20 -11.57 4.51 -5.59
N ARG A 21 -12.08 5.57 -4.93
CA ARG A 21 -13.21 6.35 -5.44
C ARG A 21 -12.86 6.98 -6.79
N TRP A 22 -11.68 7.60 -6.90
CA TRP A 22 -11.24 8.23 -8.13
C TRP A 22 -11.14 7.21 -9.29
N TYR A 23 -10.49 6.06 -9.09
CA TYR A 23 -10.40 5.01 -10.11
C TYR A 23 -11.77 4.44 -10.50
N GLN A 24 -12.69 4.32 -9.54
CA GLN A 24 -14.06 3.91 -9.81
C GLN A 24 -14.79 4.92 -10.70
N GLU A 25 -14.69 6.21 -10.39
CA GLU A 25 -15.37 7.28 -11.13
C GLU A 25 -14.78 7.50 -12.51
N GLN A 26 -13.45 7.41 -12.67
CA GLN A 26 -12.78 7.67 -13.94
C GLN A 26 -12.85 6.49 -14.91
N ALA A 27 -12.76 5.25 -14.42
CA ALA A 27 -12.57 4.08 -15.28
C ALA A 27 -13.36 2.83 -14.85
N GLY A 28 -14.12 2.88 -13.76
CA GLY A 28 -14.77 1.69 -13.20
C GLY A 28 -13.80 0.70 -12.56
N LEU A 29 -12.55 1.11 -12.30
CA LEU A 29 -11.44 0.24 -11.86
C LEU A 29 -11.19 0.28 -10.35
N GLY A 30 -12.15 0.76 -9.56
CA GLY A 30 -11.96 0.91 -8.10
C GLY A 30 -11.65 -0.41 -7.40
N ALA A 31 -12.28 -1.51 -7.82
CA ALA A 31 -12.02 -2.84 -7.26
C ALA A 31 -10.61 -3.35 -7.62
N ALA A 32 -10.23 -3.29 -8.89
CA ALA A 32 -8.91 -3.70 -9.36
C ALA A 32 -7.77 -2.89 -8.72
N PHE A 33 -8.00 -1.61 -8.43
CA PHE A 33 -7.07 -0.79 -7.66
C PHE A 33 -6.85 -1.34 -6.24
N ILE A 34 -7.93 -1.71 -5.53
CA ILE A 34 -7.81 -2.27 -4.17
C ILE A 34 -7.07 -3.59 -4.18
N GLU A 35 -7.36 -4.48 -5.14
CA GLU A 35 -6.65 -5.77 -5.28
C GLU A 35 -5.13 -5.56 -5.40
N GLN A 36 -4.67 -4.62 -6.23
CA GLN A 36 -3.24 -4.32 -6.37
C GLN A 36 -2.62 -3.72 -5.10
N VAL A 37 -3.36 -2.86 -4.38
CA VAL A 37 -2.90 -2.32 -3.09
C VAL A 37 -2.73 -3.45 -2.07
N GLU A 38 -3.71 -4.36 -1.97
CA GLU A 38 -3.65 -5.50 -1.06
C GLU A 38 -2.46 -6.42 -1.36
N GLU A 39 -2.21 -6.76 -2.62
CA GLU A 39 -1.03 -7.53 -3.05
C GLU A 39 0.28 -6.84 -2.64
N GLN A 40 0.35 -5.53 -2.81
CA GLN A 40 1.54 -4.77 -2.47
C GLN A 40 1.76 -4.66 -0.95
N LEU A 41 0.68 -4.53 -0.17
CA LEU A 41 0.74 -4.54 1.30
C LEU A 41 1.18 -5.90 1.84
N GLU A 42 0.69 -7.00 1.28
CA GLU A 42 1.14 -8.35 1.63
C GLU A 42 2.65 -8.53 1.37
N PHE A 43 3.13 -8.02 0.24
CA PHE A 43 4.55 -8.06 -0.09
C PHE A 43 5.40 -7.29 0.94
N ILE A 44 4.96 -6.09 1.33
CA ILE A 44 5.66 -5.26 2.34
C ILE A 44 5.71 -5.99 3.68
N GLU A 45 4.61 -6.61 4.11
CA GLU A 45 4.56 -7.32 5.39
C GLU A 45 5.50 -8.53 5.41
N ARG A 46 5.57 -9.29 4.30
CA ARG A 46 6.45 -10.46 4.18
C ARG A 46 7.91 -10.09 3.97
N HIS A 47 8.18 -8.94 3.32
CA HIS A 47 9.51 -8.53 2.91
C HIS A 47 9.79 -7.03 3.17
N PRO A 48 9.78 -6.57 4.43
CA PRO A 48 9.85 -5.13 4.77
C PRO A 48 11.17 -4.45 4.40
N GLN A 49 12.21 -5.23 4.06
CA GLN A 49 13.52 -4.74 3.64
C GLN A 49 13.82 -5.08 2.17
N ALA A 50 12.83 -5.50 1.38
CA ALA A 50 13.04 -5.85 -0.04
C ALA A 50 13.38 -4.64 -0.92
N ARG A 51 13.10 -3.42 -0.44
CA ARG A 51 13.42 -2.17 -1.14
C ARG A 51 14.49 -1.41 -0.35
N PRO A 52 15.40 -0.69 -1.04
CA PRO A 52 16.36 0.16 -0.36
C PRO A 52 15.66 1.40 0.22
N ASP A 53 16.13 1.81 1.39
CA ASP A 53 15.74 3.08 1.99
C ASP A 53 16.22 4.26 1.12
N ILE A 54 15.28 5.14 0.77
CA ILE A 54 15.56 6.42 0.10
C ILE A 54 15.84 7.54 1.12
N ALA A 55 15.40 7.35 2.36
CA ALA A 55 15.72 8.16 3.53
C ALA A 55 15.63 7.26 4.78
N ARG A 56 16.06 7.75 5.95
CA ARG A 56 16.14 6.94 7.17
C ARG A 56 14.79 6.29 7.52
N GLY A 57 14.67 4.97 7.33
CA GLY A 57 13.45 4.21 7.60
C GLY A 57 12.31 4.49 6.62
N ILE A 58 12.62 5.05 5.44
CA ILE A 58 11.66 5.37 4.39
C ILE A 58 12.11 4.68 3.12
N SER A 59 11.29 3.76 2.62
CA SER A 59 11.46 3.09 1.34
C SER A 59 10.34 3.52 0.39
N TYR A 60 10.65 3.57 -0.91
CA TYR A 60 9.66 3.84 -1.96
C TYR A 60 9.23 2.55 -2.67
N ILE A 61 7.95 2.49 -3.03
CA ILE A 61 7.33 1.38 -3.73
C ILE A 61 6.64 1.96 -4.95
N ALA A 62 7.09 1.51 -6.13
CA ALA A 62 6.60 1.92 -7.44
C ALA A 62 5.44 1.03 -7.90
#